data_AF-A0A820EF55-F1
#
_entry.id   AF-A0A820EF55-F1
#
_cell.length_a   1.000
_cell.length_b   1.000
_cell.length_c   1.000
_cell.angle_alpha   90.00
_cell.angle_beta   90.00
_cell.angle_gamma   90.00
#
_symmetry.space_group_name_H-M   'P 1'
#
loop_
_entity.id
_entity.type
_entity.pdbx_description
1 polymer ?
#
loop_
_entity_poly.entity_id
_entity_poly.type
_entity_poly.pdbx_seq_one_letter_code
_entity_poly.pdbx_strand_id
1 'polypeptide(L)'
;ELGVHIMKYFRPDLRVKFEKLFNDDRILEYLYHCNAQVPTGEQAFRTISDVLAWAKKPMIDRIHLIDERIPIYFLHGEQSWVDINSSVIAQGKRDNVYIDTIKEAGHHIYADAPDEFDMYLKRILINRN
;
A
#
# COMPACT_ATOMS: atom_id res chain seq x y z
N GLU A 1 3.92 -14.86 -25.37
CA GLU A 1 3.66 -14.40 -23.99
C GLU A 1 2.22 -13.92 -23.81
N LEU A 2 1.28 -14.85 -23.61
CA LEU A 2 -0.14 -14.50 -23.46
C LEU A 2 -0.41 -13.72 -22.16
N GLY A 3 0.34 -14.01 -21.08
CA GLY A 3 0.10 -13.41 -19.76
C GLY A 3 0.36 -11.90 -19.69
N VAL A 4 1.43 -11.41 -20.33
CA VAL A 4 1.69 -9.95 -20.42
C VAL A 4 0.60 -9.25 -21.22
N HIS A 5 0.09 -9.89 -22.29
CA HIS A 5 -1.02 -9.34 -23.07
C HIS A 5 -2.31 -9.23 -22.24
N ILE A 6 -2.60 -10.23 -21.41
CA ILE A 6 -3.71 -10.19 -20.44
C ILE A 6 -3.52 -9.01 -19.48
N MET A 7 -2.32 -8.82 -18.93
CA MET A 7 -2.04 -7.69 -18.02
C MET A 7 -2.29 -6.33 -18.68
N LYS A 8 -1.90 -6.15 -19.95
CA LYS A 8 -2.17 -4.92 -20.72
C LYS A 8 -3.65 -4.62 -20.85
N TYR A 9 -4.47 -5.66 -21.01
CA TYR A 9 -5.92 -5.50 -21.17
C TYR A 9 -6.63 -5.24 -19.83
N PHE A 10 -6.27 -5.99 -18.79
CA PHE A 10 -6.96 -5.91 -17.49
C PHE A 10 -6.45 -4.79 -16.59
N ARG A 11 -5.17 -4.39 -16.73
CA ARG A 11 -4.51 -3.40 -15.86
C ARG A 11 -3.80 -2.28 -16.65
N PRO A 12 -4.48 -1.61 -17.60
CA PRO A 12 -3.89 -0.48 -18.32
C PRO A 12 -3.55 0.69 -17.38
N ASP A 13 -4.25 0.80 -16.25
CA ASP A 13 -3.98 1.78 -15.19
C ASP A 13 -2.54 1.72 -14.68
N LEU A 14 -1.95 0.52 -14.57
CA LEU A 14 -0.58 0.34 -14.10
C LEU A 14 0.45 0.90 -15.09
N ARG A 15 0.15 0.90 -16.39
CA ARG A 15 1.07 1.52 -17.35
C ARG A 15 1.08 3.03 -17.20
N VAL A 16 -0.11 3.64 -17.13
CA VAL A 16 -0.28 5.10 -16.95
C VAL A 16 0.41 5.57 -15.67
N LYS A 17 0.23 4.82 -14.57
CA LYS A 17 0.79 5.18 -13.25
C LYS A 17 2.32 5.25 -13.24
N PHE A 18 2.99 4.44 -14.05
CA PHE A 18 4.46 4.34 -14.08
C PHE A 18 5.08 4.94 -15.35
N GLU A 19 4.30 5.64 -16.17
CA GLU A 19 4.76 6.18 -17.47
C GLU A 19 5.94 7.15 -17.35
N LYS A 20 6.01 7.88 -16.23
CA LYS A 20 7.10 8.82 -15.92
C LYS A 20 8.43 8.11 -15.66
N LEU A 21 8.39 6.85 -15.22
CA LEU A 21 9.59 6.04 -14.91
C LEU A 21 9.96 5.13 -16.09
N PHE A 22 8.96 4.57 -16.77
CA PHE A 22 9.14 3.61 -17.85
C PHE A 22 8.21 3.98 -19.01
N ASN A 23 8.76 4.10 -20.21
CA ASN A 23 8.02 4.43 -21.43
C ASN A 23 7.56 3.19 -22.24
N ASP A 24 7.75 1.99 -21.67
CA ASP A 24 7.46 0.70 -22.29
C ASP A 24 6.63 -0.20 -21.34
N ASP A 25 6.52 -1.49 -21.66
CA ASP A 25 5.70 -2.45 -20.91
C ASP A 25 6.45 -3.14 -19.76
N ARG A 26 7.66 -2.69 -19.41
CA ARG A 26 8.50 -3.34 -18.38
C ARG A 26 7.79 -3.53 -17.05
N ILE A 27 6.96 -2.57 -16.62
CA ILE A 27 6.21 -2.71 -15.37
C ILE A 27 5.18 -3.85 -15.45
N LEU A 28 4.52 -4.02 -16.60
CA LEU A 28 3.53 -5.08 -16.80
C LEU A 28 4.21 -6.44 -16.94
N GLU A 29 5.34 -6.50 -17.64
CA GLU A 29 6.19 -7.70 -17.74
C GLU A 29 6.71 -8.11 -16.36
N TYR A 30 7.24 -7.17 -15.58
CA TYR A 30 7.71 -7.40 -14.22
C TYR A 30 6.60 -7.98 -13.34
N LEU A 31 5.42 -7.35 -13.32
CA LEU A 31 4.29 -7.81 -12.52
C LEU A 31 3.79 -9.19 -12.95
N TYR A 32 3.73 -9.44 -14.26
CA TYR A 32 3.39 -10.76 -14.77
C TYR A 32 4.38 -11.82 -14.26
N HIS A 33 5.69 -11.57 -14.38
CA HIS A 33 6.69 -12.53 -13.95
C HIS A 33 6.75 -12.73 -12.43
N CYS A 34 6.38 -11.73 -11.63
CA CYS A 34 6.18 -11.91 -10.19
C CYS A 34 5.02 -12.87 -9.89
N ASN A 35 3.91 -12.75 -10.64
CA ASN A 35 2.69 -13.53 -10.39
C ASN A 35 2.64 -14.89 -11.15
N ALA A 36 3.53 -15.11 -12.12
CA ALA A 36 3.64 -16.37 -12.87
C ALA A 36 4.40 -17.47 -12.10
N GLN A 37 4.99 -17.14 -10.95
CA GLN A 37 5.72 -18.07 -10.09
C GLN A 37 4.77 -18.91 -9.23
N VAL A 38 5.34 -19.72 -8.32
CA VAL A 38 4.54 -20.41 -7.30
C VAL A 38 3.80 -19.37 -6.47
N PRO A 39 2.46 -19.47 -6.31
CA PRO A 39 1.63 -18.38 -5.79
C PRO A 39 1.67 -18.31 -4.25
N THR A 40 2.86 -18.19 -3.68
CA THR A 40 3.05 -18.16 -2.22
C THR A 40 2.44 -16.90 -1.60
N GLY A 41 2.49 -15.77 -2.31
CA GLY A 41 1.89 -14.51 -1.89
C GLY A 41 0.37 -14.57 -1.84
N GLU A 42 -0.25 -15.10 -2.89
CA GLU A 42 -1.71 -15.25 -2.99
C GLU A 42 -2.23 -16.29 -1.99
N GLN A 43 -1.50 -17.40 -1.80
CA GLN A 43 -1.83 -18.39 -0.77
C GLN A 43 -1.72 -17.78 0.63
N ALA A 44 -0.66 -17.03 0.92
CA ALA A 44 -0.51 -16.36 2.21
C ALA A 44 -1.62 -15.33 2.42
N PHE A 45 -1.92 -14.50 1.42
CA PHE A 45 -2.98 -13.51 1.45
C PHE A 45 -4.35 -14.17 1.68
N ARG A 46 -4.67 -15.25 0.96
CA ARG A 46 -5.90 -16.03 1.16
C ARG A 46 -5.97 -16.71 2.52
N THR A 47 -4.83 -17.07 3.09
CA THR A 47 -4.76 -17.67 4.43
C THR A 47 -5.12 -16.64 5.51
N ILE A 48 -4.61 -15.41 5.40
CA ILE A 48 -4.83 -14.35 6.40
C ILE A 48 -6.10 -13.52 6.17
N SER A 49 -6.70 -13.61 4.98
CA SER A 49 -7.89 -12.85 4.59
C SER A 49 -9.12 -13.74 4.36
N ASP A 50 -10.30 -13.21 4.67
CA ASP A 50 -11.61 -13.82 4.45
C ASP A 50 -12.25 -13.30 3.14
N VAL A 51 -13.56 -13.46 2.98
CA VAL A 51 -14.37 -12.93 1.88
C VAL A 51 -14.10 -11.44 1.68
N LEU A 52 -13.99 -11.01 0.41
CA LEU A 52 -13.68 -9.62 0.03
C LEU A 52 -12.36 -9.06 0.60
N ALA A 53 -11.39 -9.93 0.88
CA ALA A 53 -10.07 -9.57 1.40
C ALA A 53 -10.05 -8.93 2.81
N TRP A 54 -11.11 -9.14 3.60
CA TRP A 54 -11.11 -8.73 5.02
C TRP A 54 -10.11 -9.53 5.84
N ALA A 55 -9.37 -8.88 6.74
CA ALA A 55 -8.44 -9.60 7.61
C ALA A 55 -9.18 -10.52 8.60
N LYS A 56 -8.82 -11.82 8.65
CA LYS A 56 -9.40 -12.78 9.62
C LYS A 56 -9.09 -12.43 11.07
N LYS A 57 -7.92 -11.83 11.31
CA LYS A 57 -7.42 -11.41 12.63
C LYS A 57 -6.87 -9.99 12.54
N PRO A 58 -7.74 -8.96 12.46
CA PRO A 58 -7.34 -7.60 12.15
C PRO A 58 -6.35 -7.07 13.20
N MET A 59 -5.37 -6.28 12.74
CA MET A 59 -4.33 -5.72 13.61
C MET A 59 -4.89 -4.69 14.59
N ILE A 60 -6.02 -4.04 14.27
CA ILE A 60 -6.64 -2.99 15.09
C ILE A 60 -7.02 -3.45 16.50
N ASP A 61 -7.31 -4.74 16.68
CA ASP A 61 -7.67 -5.30 17.99
C ASP A 61 -6.44 -5.69 18.82
N ARG A 62 -5.27 -5.72 18.17
CA ARG A 62 -4.00 -6.13 18.75
C ARG A 62 -2.94 -5.03 18.70
N ILE A 63 -3.32 -3.82 18.29
CA ILE A 63 -2.38 -2.71 18.07
C ILE A 63 -1.69 -2.28 19.37
N HIS A 64 -2.38 -2.42 20.50
CA HIS A 64 -1.82 -2.16 21.83
C HIS A 64 -0.72 -3.15 22.24
N LEU A 65 -0.61 -4.31 21.58
CA LEU A 65 0.44 -5.31 21.85
C LEU A 65 1.78 -4.99 21.17
N ILE A 66 1.82 -4.02 20.26
CA ILE A 66 3.07 -3.53 19.69
C ILE A 66 3.85 -2.82 20.81
N ASP A 67 5.18 -2.91 20.83
CA ASP A 67 6.00 -2.22 21.83
C ASP A 67 5.76 -0.69 21.76
N GLU A 68 5.40 -0.05 22.87
CA GLU A 68 5.04 1.39 22.96
C GLU A 68 6.11 2.34 22.40
N ARG A 69 7.38 1.90 22.38
CA ARG A 69 8.52 2.65 21.85
C ARG A 69 8.54 2.69 20.32
N ILE A 70 7.70 1.89 19.66
CA ILE A 70 7.58 1.84 18.21
C ILE A 70 6.41 2.75 17.78
N PRO A 71 6.70 3.94 17.20
CA PRO A 71 5.65 4.79 16.66
C PRO A 71 5.07 4.22 15.37
N ILE A 72 3.77 4.41 15.16
CA ILE A 72 3.04 3.94 13.96
C ILE A 72 2.60 5.15 13.15
N TYR A 73 2.93 5.15 11.86
CA TYR A 73 2.54 6.20 10.93
C TYR A 73 1.65 5.62 9.84
N PHE A 74 0.45 6.15 9.70
CA PHE A 74 -0.45 5.84 8.60
C PHE A 74 -0.40 6.97 7.58
N LEU A 75 0.03 6.66 6.36
CA LEU A 75 0.01 7.58 5.23
C LEU A 75 -1.09 7.13 4.27
N HIS A 76 -2.07 8.00 4.03
CA HIS A 76 -3.21 7.73 3.14
C HIS A 76 -3.15 8.58 1.89
N GLY A 77 -3.67 8.07 0.78
CA GLY A 77 -3.98 8.90 -0.38
C GLY A 77 -5.37 9.49 -0.26
N GLU A 78 -5.51 10.78 -0.56
CA GLU A 78 -6.80 11.49 -0.50
C GLU A 78 -7.89 10.86 -1.38
N GLN A 79 -7.51 10.28 -2.52
CA GLN A 79 -8.40 9.64 -3.50
C GLN A 79 -8.37 8.11 -3.40
N SER A 80 -7.84 7.57 -2.29
CA SER A 80 -7.81 6.14 -2.03
C SER A 80 -9.22 5.59 -1.82
N TRP A 81 -9.47 4.39 -2.34
CA TRP A 81 -10.68 3.62 -2.04
C TRP A 81 -10.68 3.04 -0.62
N VAL A 82 -9.50 2.98 0.01
CA VAL A 82 -9.34 2.67 1.43
C VAL A 82 -9.33 3.99 2.20
N ASP A 83 -10.32 4.17 3.07
CA ASP A 83 -10.49 5.38 3.88
C ASP A 83 -9.57 5.42 5.13
N ILE A 84 -9.59 6.56 5.82
CA ILE A 84 -8.77 6.79 7.01
C ILE A 84 -9.37 6.20 8.31
N ASN A 85 -10.60 5.69 8.29
CA ASN A 85 -11.37 5.38 9.52
C ASN A 85 -10.64 4.37 10.40
N SER A 86 -10.04 3.33 9.80
CA SER A 86 -9.26 2.33 10.54
C SER A 86 -8.04 2.93 11.25
N SER A 87 -7.44 3.98 10.68
CA SER A 87 -6.29 4.67 11.27
C SER A 87 -6.71 5.60 12.41
N VAL A 88 -7.88 6.26 12.27
CA VAL A 88 -8.46 7.06 13.36
C VAL A 88 -8.79 6.18 14.56
N ILE A 89 -9.39 5.01 14.34
CA ILE A 89 -9.63 4.04 15.41
C ILE A 89 -8.31 3.58 16.04
N ALA A 90 -7.26 3.40 15.24
CA ALA A 90 -5.94 3.00 15.73
C ALA A 90 -5.35 4.06 16.66
N GLN A 91 -5.47 5.34 16.27
CA GLN A 91 -5.02 6.47 17.07
C GLN A 91 -5.79 6.62 18.38
N GLY A 92 -7.08 6.26 18.41
CA GLY A 92 -7.84 6.22 19.66
C GLY A 92 -7.50 5.04 20.59
N LYS A 93 -6.83 3.99 20.09
CA LYS A 93 -6.49 2.78 20.87
C LYS A 93 -5.07 2.78 21.43
N ARG A 94 -4.20 3.68 20.98
CA ARG A 94 -2.77 3.64 21.28
C ARG A 94 -2.13 5.02 21.07
N ASP A 95 -1.28 5.39 22.02
CA ASP A 95 -0.42 6.58 21.91
C ASP A 95 0.70 6.37 20.86
N ASN A 96 1.26 7.45 20.31
CA ASN A 96 2.28 7.40 19.26
C ASN A 96 1.79 6.80 17.92
N VAL A 97 0.51 7.01 17.60
CA VAL A 97 -0.05 6.76 16.28
C VAL A 97 -0.29 8.10 15.57
N TYR A 98 0.26 8.24 14.39
CA TYR A 98 0.18 9.45 13.57
C TYR A 98 -0.48 9.14 12.23
N ILE A 99 -1.25 10.09 11.72
CA ILE A 99 -2.01 9.96 10.48
C ILE A 99 -1.73 11.19 9.64
N ASP A 100 -1.30 10.99 8.40
CA ASP A 100 -1.18 12.04 7.39
C ASP A 100 -1.84 11.58 6.08
N THR A 101 -2.26 12.56 5.27
CA THR A 101 -2.87 12.33 3.96
C THR A 101 -2.07 13.04 2.87
N ILE A 102 -1.75 12.31 1.81
CA ILE A 102 -1.12 12.82 0.60
C ILE A 102 -2.21 13.21 -0.38
N LYS A 103 -2.25 14.50 -0.72
CA LYS A 103 -3.24 15.09 -1.63
C LYS A 103 -3.07 14.55 -3.05
N GLU A 104 -4.17 14.48 -3.78
CA GLU A 104 -4.21 14.03 -5.19
C GLU A 104 -3.67 12.60 -5.43
N ALA A 105 -3.36 11.85 -4.37
CA ALA A 105 -2.85 10.49 -4.46
C ALA A 105 -3.97 9.46 -4.22
N GLY A 106 -3.94 8.36 -4.96
CA GLY A 106 -4.79 7.20 -4.74
C GLY A 106 -4.18 6.23 -3.73
N HIS A 107 -4.56 4.94 -3.82
CA HIS A 107 -4.13 3.91 -2.88
C HIS A 107 -2.61 3.67 -2.91
N HIS A 108 -1.99 3.73 -4.08
CA HIS A 108 -0.55 3.51 -4.25
C HIS A 108 0.19 4.86 -4.22
N ILE A 109 0.21 5.50 -3.05
CA ILE A 109 0.74 6.85 -2.84
C ILE A 109 2.17 7.05 -3.36
N TYR A 110 3.03 6.04 -3.23
CA TYR A 110 4.41 6.05 -3.70
C TYR A 110 4.55 6.14 -5.23
N ALA A 111 3.47 5.85 -5.96
CA ALA A 111 3.45 5.89 -7.42
C ALA A 111 2.58 7.04 -7.96
N ASP A 112 1.55 7.50 -7.21
CA ASP A 112 0.77 8.68 -7.62
C ASP A 112 1.51 9.99 -7.34
N ALA A 113 2.12 10.10 -6.16
CA ALA A 113 2.78 11.31 -5.68
C ALA A 113 4.14 10.95 -5.03
N PRO A 114 5.11 10.49 -5.84
CA PRO A 114 6.38 9.96 -5.33
C PRO A 114 7.20 11.01 -4.56
N ASP A 115 7.20 12.27 -5.00
CA ASP A 115 7.95 13.36 -4.37
C ASP A 115 7.38 13.72 -2.99
N GLU A 116 6.05 13.84 -2.90
CA GLU A 116 5.35 14.07 -1.63
C GLU A 116 5.53 12.88 -0.68
N PHE A 117 5.38 11.65 -1.18
CA PHE A 117 5.61 10.44 -0.39
C PHE A 117 7.02 10.41 0.20
N ASP A 118 8.05 10.69 -0.62
CA ASP A 118 9.45 10.73 -0.18
C ASP A 118 9.69 11.85 0.84
N MET A 119 9.09 13.03 0.65
CA MET A 119 9.13 14.12 1.63
C MET A 119 8.55 13.68 2.99
N TYR A 120 7.36 13.06 3.01
CA TYR A 120 6.76 12.55 4.25
C TYR A 120 7.62 11.46 4.89
N LEU A 121 8.14 10.52 4.10
CA LEU A 121 9.00 9.45 4.58
C LEU A 121 10.28 10.00 5.22
N LYS A 122 10.95 10.96 4.56
CA LYS A 122 12.12 11.64 5.11
C LYS A 122 11.79 12.36 6.42
N ARG A 123 10.66 13.08 6.48
CA ARG A 123 10.20 13.73 7.73
C ARG A 123 10.04 12.73 8.86
N ILE A 124 9.40 11.58 8.59
CA ILE A 124 9.19 10.52 9.58
C ILE A 124 10.51 9.91 10.04
N LEU A 125 11.45 9.67 9.13
CA LEU A 125 12.73 9.02 9.44
C LEU A 125 13.72 9.96 10.13
N ILE A 126 13.76 11.24 9.74
CA ILE A 126 14.70 12.24 10.29
C ILE A 126 14.25 12.71 11.68
N ASN A 127 12.94 12.83 11.92
CA ASN A 127 12.40 13.25 13.21
C ASN A 127 12.42 12.13 14.28
N ARG A 128 13.10 11.00 14.04
CA ARG A 128 13.31 9.92 15.01
C ARG A 128 14.53 10.16 15.94
N ASN A 129 15.09 11.36 15.95
CA ASN A 129 16.15 11.76 16.89
C ASN A 129 15.57 12.37 18.16
#